data_AF-A0A947F2H6-F1
#
_entry.id   AF-A0A947F2H6-F1
#
_cell.length_a   1.000
_cell.length_b   1.000
_cell.length_c   1.000
_cell.angle_alpha   90.00
_cell.angle_beta   90.00
_cell.angle_gamma   90.00
#
_symmetry.space_group_name_H-M   'P 1'
#
loop_
_entity.id
_entity.type
_entity.pdbx_description
1 polymer ?
#
loop_
_entity_poly.entity_id
_entity_poly.type
_entity_poly.pdbx_seq_one_letter_code
_entity_poly.pdbx_strand_id
1 'polypeptide(L)'
;MELPAITLPKVELPFDIPVLLHPAVDHFAIALPVVILLLELMNLVLRKKAISGVSFFLILLTVVVSVGAYFTGLVDGKEAYPALTEAGKAALSEHKILGTYLMLASGVILLFKLLSMLTGKGIIKGLYLLILIAFVAGIFEQGKEGGELVYKYGMNVEQVKTLDDKIFDLEEALEESADKTEAVKEESTPITTETPTPVVVPAETAPVVTPMETTPIEAIKETVSESVKTIVEEEVLKVEGMPEEMVQPQIATH
;
A
#
# COMPACT_ATOMS: atom_id res chain seq x y z
N MET A 1 -15.41 9.93 18.84
CA MET A 1 -16.40 8.86 19.03
C MET A 1 -16.20 7.90 17.89
N GLU A 2 -15.94 6.64 18.17
CA GLU A 2 -15.73 5.64 17.11
C GLU A 2 -17.06 5.35 16.41
N LEU A 3 -17.07 5.43 15.08
CA LEU A 3 -18.23 5.05 14.28
C LEU A 3 -18.35 3.52 14.24
N PRO A 4 -19.56 2.95 14.32
CA PRO A 4 -19.71 1.51 14.26
C PRO A 4 -19.29 0.97 12.89
N ALA A 5 -18.59 -0.16 12.87
CA ALA A 5 -18.21 -0.80 11.62
C ALA A 5 -19.46 -1.29 10.85
N ILE A 6 -19.53 -0.96 9.56
CA ILE A 6 -20.55 -1.46 8.64
C ILE A 6 -19.86 -2.44 7.69
N THR A 7 -20.38 -3.66 7.62
CA THR A 7 -19.95 -4.64 6.61
C THR A 7 -20.84 -4.52 5.39
N LEU A 8 -20.22 -4.29 4.23
CA LEU A 8 -20.93 -4.28 2.95
C LEU A 8 -20.81 -5.66 2.28
N PRO A 9 -21.81 -6.08 1.48
CA PRO A 9 -21.70 -7.33 0.74
C PRO A 9 -20.49 -7.27 -0.21
N LYS A 10 -19.73 -8.36 -0.29
CA LYS A 10 -18.63 -8.48 -1.25
C LYS A 10 -19.21 -8.45 -2.67
N VAL A 11 -18.75 -7.51 -3.47
CA VAL A 11 -19.11 -7.37 -4.88
C VAL A 11 -17.87 -7.64 -5.71
N GLU A 12 -17.92 -8.66 -6.56
CA GLU A 12 -16.87 -8.93 -7.54
C GLU A 12 -17.13 -8.09 -8.79
N LEU A 13 -16.14 -7.30 -9.18
CA LEU A 13 -16.19 -6.52 -10.41
C LEU A 13 -15.69 -7.37 -11.58
N PRO A 14 -16.25 -7.22 -12.79
CA PRO A 14 -15.83 -7.99 -13.97
C PRO A 14 -14.52 -7.46 -14.60
N PHE A 15 -13.78 -6.61 -13.89
CA PHE A 15 -12.55 -5.97 -14.33
C PHE A 15 -11.66 -5.61 -13.13
N ASP A 16 -10.36 -5.45 -13.39
CA ASP A 16 -9.38 -5.04 -12.39
C ASP A 16 -9.34 -3.51 -12.22
N ILE A 17 -9.16 -3.07 -10.98
CA ILE A 17 -8.96 -1.66 -10.64
C ILE A 17 -7.47 -1.38 -10.51
N PRO A 18 -6.91 -0.39 -11.24
CA PRO A 18 -5.51 0.01 -11.08
C PRO A 18 -5.20 0.53 -9.67
N VAL A 19 -4.02 0.19 -9.17
CA VAL A 19 -3.47 0.77 -7.94
C VAL A 19 -3.21 2.27 -8.09
N LEU A 20 -3.27 3.00 -6.97
CA LEU A 20 -3.09 4.45 -6.86
C LEU A 20 -4.16 5.27 -7.59
N LEU A 21 -5.27 4.63 -8.02
CA LEU A 21 -6.37 5.34 -8.65
C LEU A 21 -7.23 6.09 -7.62
N HIS A 22 -7.20 5.68 -6.35
CA HIS A 22 -8.06 6.25 -5.31
C HIS A 22 -7.88 7.75 -5.12
N PRO A 23 -6.66 8.30 -4.94
CA PRO A 23 -6.49 9.74 -4.76
C PRO A 23 -7.07 10.55 -5.92
N ALA A 24 -6.89 10.10 -7.17
CA ALA A 24 -7.41 10.81 -8.34
C ALA A 24 -8.95 10.88 -8.33
N VAL A 25 -9.62 9.78 -7.99
CA VAL A 25 -11.09 9.73 -7.88
C VAL A 25 -11.59 10.57 -6.70
N ASP A 26 -10.86 10.54 -5.58
CA ASP A 26 -11.19 11.30 -4.37
C ASP A 26 -11.20 12.81 -4.56
N HIS A 27 -10.33 13.36 -5.42
CA HIS A 27 -10.38 14.79 -5.74
C HIS A 27 -11.75 15.20 -6.27
N PHE A 28 -12.38 14.37 -7.12
CA PHE A 28 -13.73 14.62 -7.62
C PHE A 28 -14.78 14.37 -6.53
N ALA A 29 -14.59 13.33 -5.70
CA ALA A 29 -15.48 13.03 -4.57
C ALA A 29 -15.55 14.19 -3.58
N ILE A 30 -14.45 14.93 -3.41
CA ILE A 30 -14.35 16.12 -2.54
C ILE A 30 -14.86 17.39 -3.25
N ALA A 31 -14.44 17.64 -4.49
CA ALA A 31 -14.74 18.89 -5.18
C ALA A 31 -16.23 19.03 -5.55
N LEU A 32 -16.87 17.96 -6.00
CA LEU A 32 -18.26 18.01 -6.46
C LEU A 32 -19.23 18.46 -5.36
N PRO A 33 -19.23 17.88 -4.14
CA PRO A 33 -20.08 18.35 -3.03
C PRO A 33 -19.91 19.82 -2.68
N VAL A 34 -18.68 20.34 -2.74
CA VAL A 34 -18.40 21.76 -2.47
C VAL A 34 -19.05 22.64 -3.54
N VAL A 35 -18.90 22.29 -4.83
CA VAL A 35 -19.54 23.01 -5.93
C VAL A 35 -21.07 22.95 -5.81
N ILE A 36 -21.62 21.78 -5.48
CA ILE A 36 -23.06 21.59 -5.24
C ILE A 36 -23.55 22.53 -4.13
N LEU A 37 -22.83 22.60 -3.01
CA LEU A 37 -23.18 23.49 -1.90
C LEU A 37 -23.21 24.96 -2.34
N LEU A 38 -22.19 25.40 -3.09
CA LEU A 38 -22.15 26.77 -3.64
C LEU A 38 -23.33 27.05 -4.58
N LEU A 39 -23.65 26.09 -5.47
CA LEU A 39 -24.80 26.22 -6.37
C LEU A 39 -26.13 26.28 -5.61
N GLU A 40 -26.31 25.49 -4.55
CA GLU A 40 -27.52 25.54 -3.73
C GLU A 40 -27.65 26.84 -2.94
N LEU A 41 -26.55 27.33 -2.36
CA LEU A 41 -26.52 28.63 -1.70
C LEU A 41 -26.87 29.76 -2.67
N MET A 42 -26.31 29.73 -3.88
CA MET A 42 -26.67 30.66 -4.94
C MET A 42 -28.15 30.52 -5.35
N ASN A 43 -28.66 29.29 -5.41
CA ASN A 43 -30.04 29.01 -5.78
C ASN A 43 -31.06 29.49 -4.73
N LEU A 44 -30.68 29.62 -3.46
CA LEU A 44 -31.54 30.26 -2.44
C LEU A 44 -31.89 31.71 -2.82
N VAL A 45 -30.92 32.43 -3.36
CA VAL A 45 -31.06 33.84 -3.75
C VAL A 45 -31.67 33.95 -5.15
N LEU A 46 -31.11 33.24 -6.14
CA LEU A 46 -31.50 33.37 -7.54
C LEU A 46 -32.78 32.61 -7.90
N ARG A 47 -33.12 31.55 -7.15
CA ARG A 47 -34.33 30.73 -7.31
C ARG A 47 -34.55 30.22 -8.75
N LYS A 48 -33.47 29.88 -9.46
CA LYS A 48 -33.52 29.44 -10.86
C LYS A 48 -33.61 27.92 -10.94
N LYS A 49 -34.61 27.42 -11.66
CA LYS A 49 -34.79 25.96 -11.90
C LYS A 49 -33.56 25.32 -12.56
N ALA A 50 -32.88 26.04 -13.46
CA ALA A 50 -31.66 25.57 -14.12
C ALA A 50 -30.55 25.24 -13.12
N ILE A 51 -30.31 26.11 -12.13
CA ILE A 51 -29.28 25.88 -11.09
C ILE A 51 -29.64 24.64 -10.27
N SER A 52 -30.91 24.50 -9.88
CA SER A 52 -31.38 23.30 -9.18
C SER A 52 -31.22 22.01 -10.00
N GLY A 53 -31.41 22.08 -11.31
CA GLY A 53 -31.24 20.95 -12.23
C GLY A 53 -29.78 20.55 -12.36
N VAL A 54 -28.87 21.52 -12.54
CA VAL A 54 -27.42 21.28 -12.58
C VAL A 54 -26.94 20.67 -11.26
N SER A 55 -27.35 21.23 -10.12
CA SER A 55 -27.01 20.68 -8.81
C SER A 55 -27.50 19.25 -8.62
N PHE A 56 -28.73 18.94 -9.04
CA PHE A 56 -29.23 17.56 -9.01
C PHE A 56 -28.37 16.60 -9.85
N PHE A 57 -27.98 17.01 -11.07
CA PHE A 57 -27.10 16.21 -11.92
C PHE A 57 -25.72 16.00 -11.28
N LEU A 58 -25.13 17.05 -10.68
CA LEU A 58 -23.87 16.92 -9.98
C LEU A 58 -23.96 16.00 -8.76
N ILE A 59 -25.09 15.98 -8.04
CA ILE A 59 -25.30 15.04 -6.92
C ILE A 59 -25.33 13.59 -7.43
N LEU A 60 -25.96 13.32 -8.59
CA LEU A 60 -25.89 11.99 -9.20
C LEU A 60 -24.44 11.60 -9.50
N LEU A 61 -23.66 12.53 -10.04
CA LEU A 61 -22.24 12.30 -10.29
C LEU A 61 -21.46 12.07 -8.99
N THR A 62 -21.75 12.83 -7.93
CA THR A 62 -21.17 12.60 -6.59
C THR A 62 -21.42 11.18 -6.11
N VAL A 63 -22.66 10.66 -6.22
CA VAL A 63 -22.94 9.27 -5.81
C VAL A 63 -22.08 8.28 -6.59
N VAL A 64 -22.02 8.41 -7.92
CA VAL A 64 -21.21 7.52 -8.78
C VAL A 64 -19.73 7.60 -8.42
N VAL A 65 -19.20 8.82 -8.26
CA VAL A 65 -17.79 9.05 -7.92
C VAL A 65 -17.47 8.56 -6.51
N SER A 66 -18.35 8.76 -5.53
CA SER A 66 -18.16 8.25 -4.16
C SER A 66 -18.15 6.72 -4.11
N VAL A 67 -18.98 6.05 -4.91
CA VAL A 67 -18.91 4.59 -5.07
C VAL A 67 -17.60 4.18 -5.74
N GLY A 68 -17.16 4.89 -6.77
CA GLY A 68 -15.87 4.68 -7.41
C GLY A 68 -14.70 4.82 -6.42
N ALA A 69 -14.71 5.89 -5.62
CA ALA A 69 -13.74 6.17 -4.56
C ALA A 69 -13.68 5.04 -3.52
N TYR A 70 -14.84 4.51 -3.11
CA TYR A 70 -14.90 3.37 -2.20
C TYR A 70 -14.17 2.15 -2.78
N PHE A 71 -14.49 1.76 -4.02
CA PHE A 71 -13.87 0.57 -4.63
C PHE A 71 -12.37 0.75 -4.89
N THR A 72 -11.95 1.92 -5.39
CA THR A 72 -10.52 2.20 -5.59
C THR A 72 -9.77 2.25 -4.25
N GLY A 73 -10.39 2.78 -3.20
CA GLY A 73 -9.81 2.83 -1.86
C GLY A 73 -9.67 1.44 -1.21
N LEU A 74 -10.56 0.49 -1.52
CA LEU A 74 -10.40 -0.90 -1.06
C LEU A 74 -9.14 -1.55 -1.66
N VAL A 75 -8.86 -1.30 -2.93
CA VAL A 75 -7.67 -1.83 -3.61
C VAL A 75 -6.42 -1.18 -3.04
N ASP A 76 -6.37 0.15 -3.03
CA ASP A 76 -5.19 0.88 -2.55
C ASP A 76 -4.92 0.61 -1.06
N GLY A 77 -5.97 0.53 -0.25
CA GLY A 77 -5.87 0.19 1.16
C GLY A 77 -5.34 -1.23 1.40
N LYS A 78 -5.78 -2.21 0.60
CA LYS A 78 -5.29 -3.60 0.70
C LYS A 78 -3.81 -3.70 0.33
N GLU A 79 -3.40 -3.06 -0.75
CA GLU A 79 -2.00 -3.09 -1.19
C GLU A 79 -1.07 -2.34 -0.22
N ALA A 80 -1.55 -1.25 0.39
CA ALA A 80 -0.76 -0.52 1.39
C ALA A 80 -0.71 -1.23 2.77
N TYR A 81 -1.72 -2.02 3.12
CA TYR A 81 -1.91 -2.56 4.48
C TYR A 81 -0.68 -3.30 5.06
N PRO A 82 0.02 -4.17 4.32
CA PRO A 82 1.17 -4.91 4.86
C PRO A 82 2.35 -4.00 5.23
N ALA A 83 2.47 -2.85 4.57
CA ALA A 83 3.56 -1.90 4.78
C ALA A 83 3.28 -0.89 5.91
N LEU A 84 2.05 -0.85 6.42
CA LEU A 84 1.66 0.11 7.47
C LEU A 84 2.06 -0.37 8.87
N THR A 85 2.48 0.58 9.69
CA THR A 85 2.58 0.40 11.15
C THR A 85 1.20 0.16 11.77
N GLU A 86 1.14 -0.34 13.01
CA GLU A 86 -0.14 -0.53 13.72
C GLU A 86 -0.97 0.76 13.82
N ALA A 87 -0.31 1.90 14.05
CA ALA A 87 -0.97 3.20 14.04
C ALA A 87 -1.52 3.56 12.65
N GLY A 88 -0.78 3.23 11.59
CA GLY A 88 -1.24 3.42 10.21
C GLY A 88 -2.41 2.52 9.84
N LYS A 89 -2.41 1.26 10.29
CA LYS A 89 -3.54 0.33 10.09
C LYS A 89 -4.80 0.81 10.81
N ALA A 90 -4.68 1.33 12.03
CA ALA A 90 -5.79 1.91 12.77
C ALA A 90 -6.36 3.13 12.04
N ALA A 91 -5.49 4.07 11.63
CA ALA A 91 -5.90 5.24 10.84
C ALA A 91 -6.56 4.84 9.51
N LEU A 92 -6.07 3.78 8.85
CA LEU A 92 -6.65 3.30 7.59
C LEU A 92 -8.04 2.72 7.81
N SER A 93 -8.24 2.02 8.93
CA SER A 93 -9.55 1.51 9.33
C SER A 93 -10.53 2.66 9.62
N GLU A 94 -10.13 3.68 10.36
CA GLU A 94 -10.98 4.85 10.64
C GLU A 94 -11.38 5.57 9.36
N HIS A 95 -10.40 5.84 8.48
CA HIS A 95 -10.62 6.47 7.18
C HIS A 95 -11.56 5.66 6.28
N LYS A 96 -11.40 4.33 6.26
CA LYS A 96 -12.29 3.44 5.53
C LYS A 96 -13.72 3.52 6.08
N ILE A 97 -13.88 3.51 7.39
CA ILE A 97 -15.21 3.57 8.03
C ILE A 97 -15.88 4.89 7.69
N LEU A 98 -15.22 6.03 7.92
CA LEU A 98 -15.79 7.35 7.61
C LEU A 98 -16.10 7.49 6.11
N GLY A 99 -15.19 7.03 5.24
CA GLY A 99 -15.40 7.01 3.79
C GLY A 99 -16.62 6.19 3.37
N THR A 100 -16.85 5.04 4.02
CA THR A 100 -18.03 4.20 3.79
C THR A 100 -19.32 4.92 4.21
N TYR A 101 -19.32 5.58 5.36
CA TYR A 101 -20.45 6.39 5.82
C TYR A 101 -20.76 7.54 4.86
N LEU A 102 -19.74 8.23 4.37
CA LEU A 102 -19.90 9.34 3.42
C LEU A 102 -20.39 8.83 2.06
N MET A 103 -19.89 7.70 1.59
CA MET A 103 -20.42 7.06 0.38
C MET A 103 -21.91 6.75 0.53
N LEU A 104 -22.35 6.15 1.65
CA LEU A 104 -23.79 5.91 1.91
C LEU A 104 -24.58 7.22 2.05
N ALA A 105 -24.01 8.21 2.75
CA ALA A 105 -24.63 9.52 2.95
C ALA A 105 -24.85 10.26 1.62
N SER A 106 -24.01 10.05 0.60
CA SER A 106 -24.22 10.62 -0.74
C SER A 106 -25.57 10.19 -1.34
N GLY A 107 -25.98 8.94 -1.13
CA GLY A 107 -27.31 8.44 -1.52
C GLY A 107 -28.44 9.10 -0.72
N VAL A 108 -28.21 9.35 0.57
CA VAL A 108 -29.17 10.10 1.41
C VAL A 108 -29.32 11.54 0.92
N ILE A 109 -28.22 12.22 0.56
CA ILE A 109 -28.23 13.56 -0.04
C ILE A 109 -29.07 13.58 -1.33
N LEU A 110 -28.88 12.60 -2.20
CA LEU A 110 -29.66 12.45 -3.43
C LEU A 110 -31.16 12.29 -3.13
N LEU A 111 -31.51 11.44 -2.15
CA LEU A 111 -32.90 11.24 -1.73
C LEU A 111 -33.53 12.55 -1.22
N PHE A 112 -32.85 13.27 -0.34
CA PHE A 112 -33.35 14.55 0.19
C PHE A 112 -33.44 15.63 -0.88
N LYS A 113 -32.51 15.66 -1.84
CA LYS A 113 -32.60 16.53 -3.01
C LYS A 113 -33.86 16.24 -3.81
N LEU A 114 -34.15 14.97 -4.08
CA LEU A 114 -35.34 14.55 -4.83
C LEU A 114 -36.63 14.93 -4.09
N LEU A 115 -36.72 14.65 -2.79
CA LEU A 115 -37.86 15.04 -1.94
C LEU A 115 -38.07 16.56 -1.90
N SER A 116 -36.97 17.32 -1.83
CA SER A 116 -36.98 18.79 -1.87
C SER A 116 -37.56 19.33 -3.19
N MET A 117 -37.20 18.70 -4.31
CA MET A 117 -37.72 19.05 -5.64
C MET A 117 -39.21 18.67 -5.81
N LEU A 118 -39.62 17.48 -5.34
CA LEU A 118 -40.99 16.98 -5.44
C LEU A 118 -41.98 17.78 -4.58
N THR A 119 -41.61 18.06 -3.34
CA THR A 119 -42.54 18.62 -2.36
C THR A 119 -42.64 20.14 -2.46
N GLY A 120 -41.57 20.81 -2.91
CA GLY A 120 -41.49 22.28 -3.01
C GLY A 120 -41.48 23.03 -1.68
N LYS A 121 -41.77 22.36 -0.55
CA LYS A 121 -41.84 22.92 0.81
C LYS A 121 -40.48 23.46 1.26
N GLY A 122 -40.46 24.69 1.78
CA GLY A 122 -39.26 25.36 2.27
C GLY A 122 -38.55 24.61 3.41
N ILE A 123 -39.29 23.92 4.27
CA ILE A 123 -38.71 23.14 5.39
C ILE A 123 -37.84 21.99 4.86
N ILE A 124 -38.31 21.25 3.84
CA ILE A 124 -37.54 20.15 3.26
C ILE A 124 -36.29 20.66 2.54
N LYS A 125 -36.38 21.83 1.89
CA LYS A 125 -35.21 22.52 1.30
C LYS A 125 -34.18 22.90 2.35
N GLY A 126 -34.62 23.48 3.48
CA GLY A 126 -33.74 23.84 4.59
C GLY A 126 -33.07 22.61 5.20
N LEU A 127 -33.82 21.52 5.41
CA LEU A 127 -33.28 20.26 5.93
C LEU A 127 -32.25 19.65 4.97
N TYR A 128 -32.57 19.56 3.68
CA TYR A 128 -31.64 19.12 2.65
C TYR A 128 -30.33 19.93 2.69
N LEU A 129 -30.41 21.25 2.77
CA LEU A 129 -29.24 22.11 2.80
C LEU A 129 -28.39 21.90 4.07
N LEU A 130 -29.04 21.71 5.22
CA LEU A 130 -28.34 21.39 6.47
C LEU A 130 -27.58 20.06 6.33
N ILE A 131 -28.23 19.01 5.82
CA ILE A 131 -27.59 17.71 5.61
C ILE A 131 -26.44 17.85 4.61
N LEU A 132 -26.58 18.64 3.55
CA LEU A 132 -25.51 18.89 2.58
C LEU A 132 -24.31 19.60 3.23
N ILE A 133 -24.54 20.60 4.09
CA ILE A 133 -23.47 21.28 4.82
C ILE A 133 -22.74 20.30 5.74
N ALA A 134 -23.47 19.47 6.49
CA ALA A 134 -22.89 18.45 7.36
C ALA A 134 -22.09 17.41 6.54
N PHE A 135 -22.60 17.03 5.38
CA PHE A 135 -21.92 16.13 4.46
C PHE A 135 -20.60 16.71 3.94
N VAL A 136 -20.60 17.97 3.49
CA VAL A 136 -19.37 18.66 3.05
C VAL A 136 -18.36 18.79 4.18
N ALA A 137 -18.81 19.07 5.41
CA ALA A 137 -17.91 19.08 6.57
C ALA A 137 -17.28 17.70 6.82
N GLY A 138 -18.06 16.62 6.72
CA GLY A 138 -17.54 15.26 6.83
C GLY A 138 -16.54 14.91 5.72
N ILE A 139 -16.79 15.36 4.49
CA ILE A 139 -15.85 15.20 3.36
C ILE A 139 -14.52 15.91 3.61
N PHE A 140 -14.52 17.08 4.25
CA PHE A 140 -13.27 17.74 4.63
C PHE A 140 -12.50 16.99 5.72
N GLU A 141 -13.18 16.38 6.69
CA GLU A 141 -12.52 15.52 7.66
C GLU A 141 -11.93 14.26 6.99
N GLN A 142 -12.69 13.63 6.07
CA GLN A 142 -12.20 12.50 5.27
C GLN A 142 -10.93 12.86 4.48
N GLY A 143 -10.92 14.03 3.84
CA GLY A 143 -9.75 14.52 3.09
C GLY A 143 -8.54 14.78 4.00
N LYS A 144 -8.77 15.25 5.23
CA LYS A 144 -7.72 15.43 6.22
C LYS A 144 -7.17 14.08 6.69
N GLU A 145 -8.02 13.13 7.05
CA GLU A 145 -7.61 11.77 7.45
C GLU A 145 -6.84 11.06 6.32
N GLY A 146 -7.30 11.18 5.07
CA GLY A 146 -6.60 10.65 3.90
C GLY A 146 -5.23 11.30 3.69
N GLY A 147 -5.13 12.62 3.90
CA GLY A 147 -3.85 13.32 3.91
C GLY A 147 -2.91 12.82 5.01
N GLU A 148 -3.39 12.67 6.24
CA GLU A 148 -2.60 12.11 7.34
C GLU A 148 -2.15 10.68 7.03
N LEU A 149 -3.01 9.86 6.43
CA LEU A 149 -2.63 8.50 6.01
C LEU A 149 -1.43 8.50 5.08
N VAL A 150 -1.43 9.34 4.06
CA VAL A 150 -0.31 9.40 3.11
C VAL A 150 0.92 10.04 3.75
N TYR A 151 0.77 11.23 4.34
CA TYR A 151 1.92 12.04 4.75
C TYR A 151 2.50 11.66 6.12
N LYS A 152 1.73 11.04 7.01
CA LYS A 152 2.17 10.67 8.36
C LYS A 152 2.41 9.18 8.51
N TYR A 153 1.55 8.34 7.93
CA TYR A 153 1.55 6.90 8.16
C TYR A 153 2.02 6.05 6.97
N GLY A 154 1.88 6.54 5.74
CA GLY A 154 2.12 5.83 4.49
C GLY A 154 3.55 5.92 3.96
N MET A 155 4.52 6.02 4.88
CA MET A 155 5.91 6.40 4.63
C MET A 155 6.03 7.82 4.07
N ASN A 156 6.06 8.80 4.97
CA ASN A 156 6.38 10.19 4.64
C ASN A 156 7.62 10.24 3.71
N VAL A 157 7.66 11.19 2.78
CA VAL A 157 8.85 11.50 1.96
C VAL A 157 10.11 11.59 2.83
N GLU A 158 9.96 12.08 4.07
CA GLU A 158 11.04 12.16 5.06
C GLU A 158 11.54 10.79 5.56
N GLN A 159 10.64 9.82 5.78
CA GLN A 159 11.01 8.47 6.22
C GLN A 159 11.67 7.70 5.08
N VAL A 160 11.13 7.81 3.86
CA VAL A 160 11.75 7.23 2.66
C VAL A 160 13.14 7.82 2.43
N LYS A 161 13.28 9.15 2.50
CA LYS A 161 14.57 9.82 2.38
C LYS A 161 15.57 9.36 3.44
N THR A 162 15.14 9.23 4.70
CA THR A 162 16.03 8.75 5.78
C THR A 162 16.49 7.31 5.55
N LEU A 163 15.63 6.45 4.99
CA LEU A 163 16.01 5.09 4.63
C LEU A 163 16.95 5.06 3.42
N ASP A 164 16.70 5.91 2.43
CA ASP A 164 17.54 6.06 1.23
C ASP A 164 18.96 6.54 1.61
N ASP A 165 19.06 7.57 2.47
CA ASP A 165 20.34 8.08 2.99
C ASP A 165 21.10 6.97 3.74
N LYS A 166 20.41 6.16 4.56
CA LYS A 166 21.04 5.03 5.27
C LYS A 166 21.48 3.89 4.35
N ILE A 167 20.73 3.63 3.28
CA ILE A 167 21.11 2.63 2.29
C ILE A 167 22.39 3.08 1.60
N PHE A 168 22.46 4.35 1.19
CA PHE A 168 23.66 4.94 0.61
C PHE A 168 24.88 4.84 1.54
N ASP A 169 24.74 5.22 2.82
CA ASP A 169 25.83 5.13 3.80
C ASP A 169 26.31 3.67 4.00
N LEU A 170 25.40 2.70 3.97
CA LEU A 170 25.72 1.28 4.11
C LEU A 170 26.39 0.71 2.85
N GLU A 171 25.98 1.14 1.67
CA GLU A 171 26.63 0.77 0.41
C GLU A 171 28.07 1.29 0.36
N GLU A 172 28.30 2.55 0.74
CA GLU A 172 29.65 3.13 0.81
C GLU A 172 30.54 2.40 1.83
N ALA A 173 30.00 2.09 3.01
CA ALA A 173 30.74 1.33 4.02
C ALA A 173 31.06 -0.11 3.57
N LEU A 174 30.15 -0.74 2.81
CA LEU A 174 30.37 -2.07 2.26
C LEU A 174 31.49 -2.04 1.20
N GLU A 175 31.48 -1.07 0.28
CA GLU A 175 32.53 -0.87 -0.73
C GLU A 175 33.90 -0.62 -0.07
N GLU A 176 33.98 0.28 0.92
CA GLU A 176 35.23 0.56 1.62
C GLU A 176 35.76 -0.69 2.36
N SER A 177 34.87 -1.52 2.91
CA SER A 177 35.25 -2.78 3.56
C SER A 177 35.70 -3.85 2.56
N ALA A 178 35.10 -3.90 1.37
CA ALA A 178 35.48 -4.80 0.29
C ALA A 178 36.87 -4.45 -0.23
N ASP A 179 37.14 -3.16 -0.50
CA ASP A 179 38.46 -2.66 -0.93
C ASP A 179 39.55 -2.95 0.12
N LYS A 180 39.25 -2.77 1.40
CA LYS A 180 40.17 -3.12 2.50
C LYS A 180 40.44 -4.62 2.57
N THR A 181 39.49 -5.46 2.18
CA THR A 181 39.65 -6.93 2.18
C THR A 181 40.45 -7.41 0.97
N GLU A 182 40.37 -6.72 -0.18
CA GLU A 182 41.22 -6.97 -1.35
C GLU A 182 42.67 -6.54 -1.10
N ALA A 183 42.90 -5.39 -0.45
CA ALA A 183 44.23 -4.93 -0.07
C ALA A 183 44.97 -5.89 0.89
N VAL A 184 44.24 -6.58 1.78
CA VAL A 184 44.83 -7.56 2.72
C VAL A 184 45.17 -8.90 2.02
N LYS A 185 44.52 -9.22 0.89
CA LYS A 185 44.86 -10.41 0.08
C LYS A 185 46.11 -10.22 -0.78
N GLU A 186 46.46 -9.00 -1.16
CA GLU A 186 47.68 -8.74 -1.92
C GLU A 186 48.96 -8.74 -1.08
N GLU A 187 48.87 -8.62 0.25
CA GLU A 187 50.05 -8.53 1.13
C GLU A 187 50.49 -9.88 1.75
N SER A 188 49.90 -11.01 1.35
CA SER A 188 50.28 -12.33 1.88
C SER A 188 50.68 -13.34 0.80
N THR A 189 51.96 -13.34 0.41
CA THR A 189 52.81 -14.53 0.16
C THR A 189 54.24 -14.13 -0.25
N PRO A 190 55.29 -14.95 -0.03
CA PRO A 190 55.53 -15.93 1.02
C PRO A 190 56.88 -15.70 1.75
N ILE A 191 56.99 -16.29 2.94
CA ILE A 191 58.22 -16.39 3.73
C ILE A 191 59.32 -17.12 2.95
N THR A 192 60.48 -16.47 2.88
CA THR A 192 61.76 -16.94 2.34
C THR A 192 62.14 -18.33 2.86
N THR A 193 62.37 -19.26 1.95
CA THR A 193 62.96 -20.57 2.21
C THR A 193 64.48 -20.42 2.31
N GLU A 194 65.06 -20.61 3.50
CA GLU A 194 66.49 -20.90 3.65
C GLU A 194 66.70 -22.32 4.17
N THR A 195 67.40 -23.08 3.33
CA THR A 195 67.95 -24.44 3.49
C THR A 195 68.96 -24.52 4.65
N PRO A 196 69.09 -25.69 5.32
CA PRO A 196 70.40 -26.35 5.27
C PRO A 196 70.34 -27.88 5.07
N THR A 197 71.35 -28.38 4.36
CA THR A 197 71.64 -29.77 3.99
C THR A 197 72.57 -30.45 5.06
N PRO A 198 73.00 -31.72 4.92
CA PRO A 198 72.37 -32.97 5.38
C PRO A 198 73.16 -33.71 6.50
N VAL A 199 72.52 -34.59 7.29
CA VAL A 199 73.23 -35.64 8.06
C VAL A 199 72.42 -36.96 8.12
N VAL A 200 72.93 -37.95 7.38
CA VAL A 200 73.13 -39.41 7.63
C VAL A 200 72.11 -40.24 8.48
N VAL A 201 71.64 -41.34 7.84
CA VAL A 201 70.76 -42.50 8.20
C VAL A 201 71.47 -43.50 9.19
N PRO A 202 70.89 -44.61 9.77
CA PRO A 202 69.66 -45.33 9.40
C PRO A 202 68.80 -46.07 10.48
N ALA A 203 67.62 -46.49 9.98
CA ALA A 203 66.82 -47.70 10.28
C ALA A 203 65.97 -47.78 11.56
N GLU A 204 64.63 -47.83 11.40
CA GLU A 204 63.80 -48.99 11.77
C GLU A 204 62.41 -48.91 11.08
N THR A 205 61.68 -50.02 11.10
CA THR A 205 60.75 -50.59 10.11
C THR A 205 59.31 -50.05 10.05
N ALA A 206 58.73 -50.23 8.85
CA ALA A 206 57.39 -49.91 8.33
C ALA A 206 56.22 -50.76 8.95
N PRO A 207 54.94 -50.78 8.46
CA PRO A 207 54.36 -50.12 7.26
C PRO A 207 52.89 -49.59 7.40
N VAL A 208 52.25 -49.27 6.25
CA VAL A 208 50.78 -49.29 5.93
C VAL A 208 50.13 -47.88 5.94
N VAL A 209 49.53 -47.27 4.89
CA VAL A 209 49.08 -47.61 3.52
C VAL A 209 49.15 -46.34 2.62
N THR A 210 49.36 -46.53 1.32
CA THR A 210 49.12 -45.61 0.17
C THR A 210 47.65 -45.75 -0.35
N PRO A 211 47.18 -45.09 -1.45
CA PRO A 211 47.65 -43.91 -2.21
C PRO A 211 46.50 -42.95 -2.70
N MET A 212 46.92 -41.96 -3.52
CA MET A 212 46.26 -41.41 -4.73
C MET A 212 45.72 -39.97 -4.69
N GLU A 213 46.50 -39.10 -5.36
CA GLU A 213 46.02 -38.02 -6.21
C GLU A 213 44.84 -38.43 -7.08
N THR A 214 43.90 -37.50 -7.29
CA THR A 214 43.40 -37.05 -8.60
C THR A 214 42.49 -35.84 -8.41
N THR A 215 42.93 -34.67 -8.85
CA THR A 215 42.07 -33.60 -9.41
C THR A 215 41.57 -34.11 -10.80
N PRO A 216 40.41 -33.69 -11.38
CA PRO A 216 40.00 -32.29 -11.52
C PRO A 216 38.49 -31.95 -11.39
N ILE A 217 38.25 -30.72 -10.92
CA ILE A 217 37.32 -29.70 -11.42
C ILE A 217 36.37 -30.17 -12.55
N GLU A 218 35.09 -30.44 -12.23
CA GLU A 218 33.89 -30.22 -13.10
C GLU A 218 32.58 -30.76 -12.48
N ALA A 219 32.28 -30.47 -11.20
CA ALA A 219 31.04 -30.99 -10.58
C ALA A 219 30.40 -30.07 -9.51
N ILE A 220 30.54 -28.74 -9.62
CA ILE A 220 29.88 -27.78 -8.70
C ILE A 220 29.09 -26.72 -9.47
N LYS A 221 28.44 -27.12 -10.58
CA LYS A 221 27.49 -26.26 -11.29
C LYS A 221 26.09 -26.87 -11.45
N GLU A 222 25.90 -28.14 -11.13
CA GLU A 222 24.57 -28.79 -11.22
C GLU A 222 23.89 -29.05 -9.86
N THR A 223 24.62 -29.03 -8.74
CA THR A 223 24.05 -29.39 -7.42
C THR A 223 23.47 -28.23 -6.60
N VAL A 224 23.34 -27.04 -7.18
CA VAL A 224 22.61 -25.89 -6.57
C VAL A 224 21.30 -25.60 -7.29
N SER A 225 21.07 -26.19 -8.48
CA SER A 225 19.83 -25.97 -9.23
C SER A 225 18.66 -26.85 -8.76
N GLU A 226 18.90 -27.83 -7.90
CA GLU A 226 17.86 -28.79 -7.47
C GLU A 226 17.38 -28.55 -6.03
N SER A 227 18.14 -27.87 -5.15
CA SER A 227 17.65 -27.53 -3.80
C SER A 227 16.84 -26.23 -3.74
N VAL A 228 16.67 -25.52 -4.85
CA VAL A 228 15.86 -24.28 -4.94
C VAL A 228 14.48 -24.56 -5.54
N LYS A 229 14.23 -25.76 -6.07
CA LYS A 229 12.96 -26.08 -6.76
C LYS A 229 11.90 -26.78 -5.88
N THR A 230 12.17 -26.97 -4.58
CA THR A 230 11.27 -27.68 -3.67
C THR A 230 10.96 -26.88 -2.38
N ILE A 231 11.05 -25.54 -2.44
CA ILE A 231 10.54 -24.62 -1.40
C ILE A 231 9.58 -23.59 -2.05
N VAL A 232 8.95 -23.97 -3.15
CA VAL A 232 7.86 -23.19 -3.76
C VAL A 232 6.65 -24.11 -3.87
N GLU A 233 6.15 -24.53 -2.71
CA GLU A 233 4.81 -25.07 -2.56
C GLU A 233 4.14 -24.29 -1.41
N GLU A 234 3.45 -23.21 -1.82
CA GLU A 234 2.24 -22.69 -1.20
C GLU A 234 2.20 -22.57 0.33
N GLU A 235 3.14 -21.84 0.94
CA GLU A 235 2.89 -21.28 2.27
C GLU A 235 2.18 -19.93 2.12
N VAL A 236 0.86 -20.02 1.96
CA VAL A 236 -0.06 -18.88 2.05
C VAL A 236 0.06 -18.31 3.46
N LEU A 237 0.85 -17.23 3.60
CA LEU A 237 0.88 -16.38 4.77
C LEU A 237 -0.53 -15.84 5.03
N LYS A 238 -1.28 -16.53 5.89
CA LYS A 238 -2.37 -15.92 6.63
C LYS A 238 -1.74 -14.87 7.54
N VAL A 239 -1.72 -13.63 7.08
CA VAL A 239 -1.36 -12.48 7.91
C VAL A 239 -2.44 -12.32 8.96
N GLU A 240 -2.13 -12.77 10.18
CA GLU A 240 -2.95 -12.64 11.37
C GLU A 240 -3.24 -11.15 11.63
N GLY A 241 -4.51 -10.73 11.55
CA GLY A 241 -4.93 -9.36 11.84
C GLY A 241 -5.58 -8.56 10.70
N MET A 242 -5.62 -9.07 9.46
CA MET A 242 -6.44 -8.43 8.42
C MET A 242 -7.93 -8.63 8.73
N PRO A 243 -8.77 -7.57 8.79
CA PRO A 243 -10.21 -7.73 8.81
C PRO A 243 -10.65 -8.52 7.56
N GLU A 244 -11.49 -9.54 7.77
CA GLU A 244 -11.95 -10.56 6.80
C GLU A 244 -12.55 -9.97 5.50
N GLU A 245 -12.85 -8.68 5.51
CA GLU A 245 -13.38 -7.89 4.40
C GLU A 245 -12.31 -7.44 3.37
N MET A 246 -11.02 -7.43 3.71
CA MET A 246 -9.92 -7.09 2.79
C MET A 246 -9.33 -8.29 2.05
N VAL A 247 -9.88 -9.48 2.28
CA VAL A 247 -9.49 -10.72 1.59
C VAL A 247 -10.39 -10.89 0.36
N GLN A 248 -9.84 -10.65 -0.84
CA GLN A 248 -10.42 -11.12 -2.09
C GLN A 248 -10.16 -12.63 -2.26
N PRO A 249 -11.11 -13.41 -2.81
CA PRO A 249 -10.84 -14.80 -3.18
C PRO A 249 -9.80 -14.89 -4.30
N GLN A 250 -9.09 -16.03 -4.32
CA GLN A 250 -8.02 -16.34 -5.27
C GLN A 250 -8.54 -16.28 -6.71
N ILE A 251 -7.78 -15.58 -7.57
CA ILE A 251 -8.04 -15.49 -9.00
C ILE A 251 -7.75 -16.85 -9.63
N ALA A 252 -8.75 -17.43 -10.31
CA ALA A 252 -8.52 -18.49 -11.28
C ALA A 252 -7.88 -17.86 -12.52
N THR A 253 -6.62 -18.17 -12.78
CA THR A 253 -5.94 -17.87 -14.03
C THR A 253 -6.63 -18.64 -15.18
N HIS A 254 -7.09 -17.92 -16.20
CA HIS A 254 -7.50 -18.47 -17.49
C HIS A 254 -6.49 -18.11 -18.57
#